data_AF-A0AAQ3T0R5-F1
#
_entry.id   AF-A0AAQ3T0R5-F1
#
_cell.length_a   1.000
_cell.length_b   1.000
_cell.length_c   1.000
_cell.angle_alpha   90.00
_cell.angle_beta   90.00
_cell.angle_gamma   90.00
#
_symmetry.space_group_name_H-M   'P 1'
#
loop_
_entity.id
_entity.type
_entity.pdbx_description
1 polymer ?
#
loop_
_entity_poly.entity_id
_entity_poly.type
_entity_poly.pdbx_seq_one_letter_code
_entity_poly.pdbx_strand_id
1 'polypeptide(L)'
;MEDVWIMDSGCSRHKIGYRKWFSSLNPVSTKEYITFGDNGQGKLLGVGSVSLSANLSLREVAFVRNLGFNLVSVSQLLDEGFEVRFKKGACCVLDVEETLVCSLLPFRQVFRVDLTSVSGPARCLVASPSANIWKWHRRLSHLSFDLLVRLSSMGLIRGLPKLRAEKDLVCHPCRHGKMVAASHIPMSQVMTSYPASVSGKWYVLVVVDDFSRFSWVFFMEFKDEAFGFVRDLVLRLRNES
;
A
#
# COMPACT_ATOMS: atom_id res chain seq x y z
N MET A 1 11.45 -15.73 -18.10
CA MET A 1 12.60 -16.68 -18.01
C MET A 1 13.91 -15.96 -17.70
N GLU A 2 14.01 -14.64 -17.92
CA GLU A 2 15.24 -13.84 -17.70
C GLU A 2 15.71 -13.73 -16.24
N ASP A 3 14.82 -14.04 -15.30
CA ASP A 3 15.06 -13.86 -13.86
C ASP A 3 15.23 -15.19 -13.12
N VAL A 4 15.43 -16.29 -13.85
CA VAL A 4 15.66 -17.62 -13.27
C VAL A 4 17.16 -17.87 -13.14
N TRP A 5 17.60 -18.13 -11.91
CA TRP A 5 18.98 -18.42 -11.55
C TRP A 5 19.09 -19.86 -11.06
N ILE A 6 19.69 -20.72 -11.88
CA ILE A 6 19.86 -22.14 -11.60
C ILE A 6 21.15 -22.34 -10.79
N MET A 7 21.05 -23.10 -9.71
CA MET A 7 22.19 -23.56 -8.95
C MET A 7 22.77 -24.79 -9.64
N ASP A 8 24.03 -24.69 -10.08
CA ASP A 8 24.66 -25.71 -10.92
C ASP A 8 26.04 -26.07 -10.38
N SER A 9 26.19 -27.31 -9.92
CA SER A 9 27.47 -27.87 -9.48
C SER A 9 28.39 -28.25 -10.62
N GLY A 10 27.88 -28.43 -11.84
CA GLY A 10 28.68 -28.68 -13.03
C GLY A 10 29.19 -27.40 -13.71
N CYS A 11 28.79 -26.22 -13.24
CA CYS A 11 29.21 -24.97 -13.81
C CYS A 11 30.50 -24.46 -13.16
N SER A 12 31.55 -24.25 -13.96
CA SER A 12 32.86 -23.77 -13.48
C SER A 12 32.88 -22.31 -13.03
N ARG A 13 31.92 -21.50 -13.47
CA ARG A 13 31.85 -20.07 -13.15
C ARG A 13 30.41 -19.58 -13.17
N HIS A 14 30.07 -18.53 -12.44
CA HIS A 14 28.79 -17.85 -12.62
C HIS A 14 28.63 -17.36 -14.07
N LYS A 15 27.48 -17.62 -14.70
CA LYS A 15 27.20 -17.25 -16.09
C LYS A 15 25.85 -16.58 -16.20
N ILE A 16 25.76 -15.52 -17.01
CA ILE A 16 24.53 -14.77 -17.18
C ILE A 16 24.32 -14.32 -18.63
N GLY A 17 23.07 -14.36 -19.08
CA GLY A 17 22.68 -14.00 -20.45
C GLY A 17 22.32 -12.53 -20.68
N TYR A 18 22.08 -11.77 -19.61
CA TYR A 18 21.47 -10.44 -19.68
C TYR A 18 22.30 -9.38 -18.95
N ARG A 19 22.63 -8.29 -19.65
CA ARG A 19 23.44 -7.19 -19.10
C ARG A 19 22.80 -6.48 -17.90
N LYS A 20 21.47 -6.46 -17.82
CA LYS A 20 20.69 -5.67 -16.83
C LYS A 20 21.03 -5.94 -15.35
N TRP A 21 21.60 -7.11 -15.06
CA TRP A 21 21.88 -7.56 -13.69
C TRP A 21 23.25 -7.14 -13.16
N PHE A 22 24.16 -6.66 -14.01
CA PHE A 22 25.50 -6.29 -13.57
C PHE A 22 25.51 -4.94 -12.87
N SER A 23 26.12 -4.90 -11.67
CA SER A 23 26.46 -3.66 -10.99
C SER A 23 27.78 -3.07 -11.52
N SER A 24 28.70 -3.94 -11.92
CA SER A 24 29.94 -3.61 -12.63
C SER A 24 30.14 -4.59 -13.77
N LEU A 25 30.64 -4.13 -14.92
CA LEU A 25 30.90 -4.99 -16.06
C LEU A 25 32.10 -4.48 -16.85
N ASN A 26 33.17 -5.26 -16.82
CA ASN A 26 34.36 -5.01 -17.61
C ASN A 26 34.23 -5.78 -18.94
N PRO A 27 34.11 -5.08 -20.09
CA PRO A 27 34.04 -5.74 -21.38
C PRO A 27 35.36 -6.46 -21.66
N VAL A 28 35.27 -7.67 -22.20
CA VAL A 28 36.43 -8.43 -22.65
C VAL A 28 36.68 -8.07 -24.12
N SER A 29 37.88 -7.58 -24.43
CA SER A 29 38.27 -7.15 -25.79
C SER A 29 38.61 -8.32 -26.71
N THR A 30 39.02 -9.45 -26.13
CA THR A 30 39.37 -10.70 -26.82
C THR A 30 38.12 -11.49 -27.23
N LYS A 31 38.21 -12.22 -28.35
CA LYS A 31 37.16 -13.17 -28.80
C LYS A 31 37.25 -14.45 -27.98
N GLU A 32 36.97 -14.35 -26.69
CA GLU A 32 36.91 -15.50 -25.79
C GLU A 32 35.54 -16.18 -25.88
N TYR A 33 35.56 -17.51 -25.79
CA TYR A 33 34.38 -18.36 -25.84
C TYR A 33 34.37 -19.27 -24.62
N ILE A 34 33.17 -19.52 -24.10
CA ILE A 34 32.93 -20.45 -23.02
C ILE A 34 32.23 -21.67 -23.60
N THR A 35 32.81 -22.84 -23.36
CA THR A 35 32.21 -24.12 -23.70
C THR A 35 31.10 -24.46 -22.70
N PHE A 36 29.97 -24.92 -23.22
CA PHE A 36 28.82 -25.41 -22.46
C PHE A 36 28.86 -26.94 -22.34
N GLY A 37 27.99 -27.52 -21.51
CA GLY A 37 27.95 -28.98 -21.30
C GLY A 37 27.56 -29.79 -22.54
N ASP A 38 27.00 -29.15 -23.57
CA ASP A 38 26.65 -29.74 -24.86
C ASP A 38 27.77 -29.58 -25.92
N ASN A 39 28.98 -29.18 -25.50
CA ASN A 39 30.10 -28.76 -26.38
C ASN A 39 29.81 -27.55 -27.27
N GLY A 40 28.66 -26.88 -27.11
CA GLY A 40 28.39 -25.59 -27.71
C GLY A 40 29.30 -24.50 -27.12
N GLN A 41 29.47 -23.40 -27.86
CA GLN A 41 30.29 -22.27 -27.42
C GLN A 41 29.47 -20.97 -27.36
N GLY A 42 29.56 -20.28 -26.23
CA GLY A 42 28.99 -18.96 -26.03
C GLY A 42 30.06 -17.89 -26.04
N LYS A 43 29.82 -16.79 -26.77
CA LYS A 43 30.75 -15.66 -26.79
C LYS A 43 30.76 -14.96 -25.43
N LEU A 44 31.94 -14.86 -24.82
CA LEU A 44 32.16 -14.05 -23.62
C LEU A 44 32.20 -12.57 -24.03
N LEU A 45 31.34 -11.77 -23.41
CA LEU A 45 31.20 -10.34 -23.70
C LEU A 45 31.79 -9.46 -22.59
N GLY A 46 31.97 -10.01 -21.40
CA GLY A 46 32.52 -9.28 -20.26
C GLY A 46 32.53 -10.12 -18.99
N VAL A 47 33.23 -9.63 -17.98
CA VAL A 47 33.24 -10.18 -16.63
C VAL A 47 32.92 -9.06 -15.64
N GLY A 48 32.11 -9.36 -14.63
CA GLY A 48 31.64 -8.33 -13.71
C GLY A 48 31.02 -8.90 -12.44
N SER A 49 30.43 -8.03 -11.63
CA SER A 49 29.75 -8.42 -10.40
C SER A 49 28.23 -8.29 -10.52
N VAL A 50 27.50 -9.21 -9.90
CA VAL A 50 26.04 -9.23 -9.88
C VAL A 50 25.55 -9.37 -8.44
N SER A 51 24.68 -8.47 -8.00
CA SER A 51 23.99 -8.61 -6.70
C SER A 51 22.65 -9.30 -6.94
N LEU A 52 22.51 -10.53 -6.42
CA LEU A 52 21.29 -11.32 -6.48
C LEU A 52 20.32 -10.95 -5.36
N SER A 53 20.85 -10.71 -4.17
CA SER A 53 20.11 -10.26 -3.00
C SER A 53 20.96 -9.29 -2.19
N ALA A 54 20.40 -8.72 -1.12
CA ALA A 54 21.16 -7.88 -0.19
C ALA A 54 22.38 -8.60 0.41
N ASN A 55 22.29 -9.93 0.56
CA ASN A 55 23.29 -10.75 1.22
C ASN A 55 24.11 -11.61 0.24
N LEU A 56 23.72 -11.66 -1.04
CA LEU A 56 24.39 -12.47 -2.07
C LEU A 56 24.86 -11.60 -3.23
N SER A 57 26.17 -11.38 -3.29
CA SER A 57 26.85 -10.71 -4.40
C SER A 57 27.82 -11.68 -5.06
N LEU A 58 27.53 -12.05 -6.30
CA LEU A 58 28.39 -12.89 -7.12
C LEU A 58 29.50 -12.06 -7.75
N ARG A 59 30.74 -12.51 -7.64
CA ARG A 59 31.90 -11.88 -8.28
C ARG A 59 32.33 -12.68 -9.51
N GLU A 60 33.12 -12.05 -10.36
CA GLU A 60 33.69 -12.66 -11.57
C GLU A 60 32.67 -13.38 -12.47
N VAL A 61 31.46 -12.81 -12.58
CA VAL A 61 30.35 -13.37 -13.34
C VAL A 61 30.59 -13.17 -14.83
N ALA A 62 30.53 -14.26 -15.59
CA ALA A 62 30.69 -14.25 -17.04
C ALA A 62 29.42 -13.75 -17.73
N PHE A 63 29.53 -12.66 -18.49
CA PHE A 63 28.48 -12.21 -19.39
C PHE A 63 28.58 -12.96 -20.72
N VAL A 64 27.66 -13.89 -20.97
CA VAL A 64 27.68 -14.76 -22.16
C VAL A 64 26.46 -14.50 -23.02
N ARG A 65 26.66 -14.30 -24.33
CA ARG A 65 25.52 -14.09 -25.24
C ARG A 65 24.70 -15.37 -25.40
N ASN A 66 23.38 -15.23 -25.52
CA ASN A 66 22.43 -16.31 -25.83
C ASN A 66 22.40 -17.45 -24.80
N LEU A 67 22.62 -17.14 -23.51
CA LEU A 67 22.48 -18.11 -22.44
C LEU A 67 20.99 -18.30 -22.09
N GLY A 68 20.49 -19.54 -22.12
CA GLY A 68 19.08 -19.85 -21.87
C GLY A 68 18.63 -19.62 -20.42
N PHE A 69 19.52 -19.82 -19.45
CA PHE A 69 19.29 -19.61 -18.01
C PHE A 69 20.54 -19.01 -17.36
N ASN A 70 20.37 -18.22 -16.30
CA ASN A 70 21.51 -17.75 -15.52
C ASN A 70 21.98 -18.87 -14.61
N LEU A 71 23.28 -19.09 -14.52
CA LEU A 71 23.89 -20.19 -13.76
C LEU A 71 24.70 -19.63 -12.60
N VAL A 72 24.45 -20.17 -11.41
CA VAL A 72 25.23 -19.95 -10.21
C VAL A 72 26.11 -21.18 -9.99
N SER A 73 27.42 -21.01 -10.12
CA SER A 73 28.39 -22.07 -9.84
C SER A 73 28.44 -22.38 -8.35
N VAL A 74 28.25 -23.64 -7.99
CA VAL A 74 28.43 -24.09 -6.60
C VAL A 74 29.90 -24.02 -6.20
N SER A 75 30.82 -24.46 -7.06
CA SER A 75 32.26 -24.45 -6.74
C SER A 75 32.76 -23.04 -6.43
N GLN A 76 32.33 -22.05 -7.22
CA GLN A 76 32.73 -20.66 -7.00
C GLN A 76 32.16 -20.09 -5.69
N LEU A 77 30.94 -20.47 -5.28
CA LEU A 77 30.41 -20.10 -3.97
C LEU A 77 31.22 -20.70 -2.82
N LEU A 78 31.64 -21.96 -2.97
CA LEU A 78 32.49 -22.61 -1.97
C LEU A 78 33.86 -21.92 -1.87
N ASP A 79 34.45 -21.52 -3.01
CA ASP A 79 35.72 -20.77 -3.06
C ASP A 79 35.59 -19.39 -2.40
N GLU A 80 34.41 -18.77 -2.46
CA GLU A 80 34.09 -17.51 -1.79
C GLU A 80 33.75 -17.68 -0.28
N GLY A 81 33.76 -18.92 0.24
CA GLY A 81 33.54 -19.22 1.65
C GLY A 81 32.08 -19.45 2.05
N PHE A 82 31.16 -19.55 1.09
CA PHE A 82 29.77 -19.91 1.37
C PHE A 82 29.60 -21.43 1.55
N GLU A 83 28.65 -21.85 2.37
CA GLU A 83 28.20 -23.25 2.44
C GLU A 83 26.95 -23.43 1.59
N VAL A 84 26.92 -24.46 0.74
CA VAL A 84 25.73 -24.84 -0.02
C VAL A 84 25.19 -26.16 0.48
N ARG A 85 23.97 -26.15 1.04
CA ARG A 85 23.36 -27.31 1.68
C ARG A 85 22.18 -27.81 0.85
N PHE A 86 22.21 -29.10 0.48
CA PHE A 86 21.11 -29.77 -0.19
C PHE A 86 20.46 -30.78 0.75
N LYS A 87 19.29 -30.43 1.29
CA LYS A 87 18.47 -31.30 2.14
C LYS A 87 17.03 -31.29 1.66
N LYS A 88 16.33 -32.43 1.76
CA LYS A 88 14.91 -32.55 1.42
C LYS A 88 14.10 -31.47 2.16
N GLY A 89 13.53 -30.53 1.41
CA GLY A 89 12.72 -29.42 1.93
C GLY A 89 13.48 -28.23 2.52
N ALA A 90 14.82 -28.26 2.56
CA ALA A 90 15.63 -27.21 3.18
C ALA A 90 16.97 -27.05 2.44
N CYS A 91 16.91 -26.74 1.14
CA CYS A 91 18.10 -26.42 0.36
C CYS A 91 18.41 -24.91 0.50
N CYS A 92 19.66 -24.55 0.80
CA CYS A 92 20.04 -23.16 1.06
C CYS A 92 21.52 -22.89 0.83
N VAL A 93 21.87 -21.61 0.79
CA VAL A 93 23.23 -21.09 0.88
C VAL A 93 23.38 -20.36 2.20
N LEU A 94 24.46 -20.65 2.94
CA LEU A 94 24.81 -20.02 4.20
C LEU A 94 26.14 -19.27 4.05
N ASP A 95 26.34 -18.22 4.83
CA ASP A 95 27.64 -17.57 4.95
C ASP A 95 28.55 -18.29 5.96
N VAL A 96 29.75 -17.72 6.16
CA VAL A 96 30.76 -18.24 7.10
C VAL A 96 30.30 -18.26 8.56
N GLU A 97 29.26 -17.51 8.92
CA GLU A 97 28.67 -17.45 10.26
C GLU A 97 27.43 -18.38 10.37
N GLU A 98 27.22 -19.26 9.38
CA GLU A 98 26.03 -20.12 9.23
C GLU A 98 24.71 -19.36 9.09
N THR A 99 24.76 -18.07 8.71
CA THR A 99 23.56 -17.26 8.51
C THR A 99 22.99 -17.52 7.11
N LEU A 100 21.66 -17.61 7.02
CA LEU A 100 20.97 -17.85 5.76
C LEU A 100 21.16 -16.68 4.77
N VAL A 101 21.85 -16.97 3.67
CA VAL A 101 22.08 -16.02 2.56
C VAL A 101 20.96 -16.08 1.54
N CYS A 102 20.60 -17.30 1.10
CA CYS A 102 19.44 -17.51 0.24
C CYS A 102 18.87 -18.94 0.33
N SER A 103 17.59 -19.06 0.02
CA SER A 103 16.90 -20.36 -0.09
C SER A 103 16.97 -20.87 -1.53
N LEU A 104 17.03 -22.18 -1.69
CA LEU A 104 16.99 -22.84 -3.00
C LEU A 104 15.67 -23.60 -3.14
N LEU A 105 14.95 -23.33 -4.22
CA LEU A 105 13.67 -23.96 -4.52
C LEU A 105 13.85 -25.05 -5.59
N PRO A 106 13.17 -26.21 -5.45
CA PRO A 106 13.08 -27.17 -6.53
C PRO A 106 12.48 -26.51 -7.78
N PHE A 107 13.16 -26.68 -8.92
CA PHE A 107 12.72 -26.19 -10.21
C PHE A 107 13.00 -27.26 -11.27
N ARG A 108 11.97 -28.03 -11.62
CA ARG A 108 12.10 -29.25 -12.43
C ARG A 108 13.06 -30.23 -11.73
N GLN A 109 14.11 -30.68 -12.41
CA GLN A 109 15.13 -31.60 -11.88
C GLN A 109 16.37 -30.88 -11.33
N VAL A 110 16.31 -29.55 -11.21
CA VAL A 110 17.40 -28.71 -10.69
C VAL A 110 16.90 -27.82 -9.57
N PHE A 111 17.80 -27.06 -8.94
CA PHE A 111 17.46 -26.07 -7.94
C PHE A 111 17.65 -24.67 -8.50
N ARG A 112 16.77 -23.73 -8.12
CA ARG A 112 16.93 -22.32 -8.44
C ARG A 112 17.02 -21.49 -7.17
N VAL A 113 17.71 -20.36 -7.26
CA VAL A 113 17.75 -19.38 -6.18
C VAL A 113 16.36 -18.76 -6.00
N ASP A 114 15.89 -18.72 -4.76
CA ASP A 114 14.68 -18.01 -4.40
C ASP A 114 14.95 -16.51 -4.36
N LEU A 115 14.47 -15.80 -5.38
CA LEU A 115 14.56 -14.35 -5.47
C LEU A 115 13.28 -13.66 -4.96
N THR A 116 12.30 -14.40 -4.43
CA THR A 116 11.08 -13.78 -3.88
C THR A 116 11.35 -12.97 -2.61
N SER A 117 12.50 -13.19 -1.98
CA SER A 117 13.02 -12.43 -0.83
C SER A 117 14.03 -11.33 -1.19
N VAL A 118 14.20 -10.95 -2.48
CA VAL A 118 15.02 -9.76 -2.88
C VAL A 118 14.35 -8.43 -2.50
N SER A 119 13.48 -8.45 -1.50
CA SER A 119 13.21 -7.29 -0.67
C SER A 119 14.33 -7.24 0.37
N GLY A 120 15.26 -6.30 0.19
CA GLY A 120 16.34 -6.03 1.14
C GLY A 120 15.86 -5.83 2.60
N PRO A 121 16.79 -5.64 3.56
CA PRO A 121 16.50 -5.62 5.00
C PRO A 121 15.24 -4.82 5.25
N ALA A 122 14.21 -5.49 5.81
CA ALA A 122 12.83 -5.03 5.95
C ALA A 122 12.65 -3.59 5.45
N ARG A 123 12.58 -3.42 4.11
CA ARG A 123 12.16 -2.14 3.57
C ARG A 123 10.71 -2.05 3.99
N CYS A 124 10.45 -1.40 5.13
CA CYS A 124 9.22 -0.65 5.31
C CYS A 124 8.96 -0.03 3.94
N LEU A 125 7.78 -0.25 3.37
CA LEU A 125 7.38 0.40 2.13
C LEU A 125 7.48 1.91 2.39
N VAL A 126 8.66 2.48 2.19
CA VAL A 126 8.86 3.91 2.18
C VAL A 126 8.16 4.28 0.89
N ALA A 127 6.90 4.72 1.05
CA ALA A 127 6.20 5.36 -0.02
C ALA A 127 7.15 6.41 -0.56
N SER A 128 7.68 6.19 -1.77
CA SER A 128 8.37 7.25 -2.48
C SER A 128 7.46 8.46 -2.37
N PRO A 129 7.98 9.64 -1.94
CA PRO A 129 7.18 10.83 -1.73
C PRO A 129 6.56 11.23 -3.07
N SER A 130 5.43 10.60 -3.38
CA SER A 130 4.71 10.88 -4.59
C SER A 130 4.08 12.24 -4.34
N ALA A 131 4.55 13.25 -5.05
CA ALA A 131 3.93 14.57 -5.11
C ALA A 131 2.56 14.53 -5.80
N ASN A 132 2.04 13.34 -6.10
CA ASN A 132 0.70 13.13 -6.63
C ASN A 132 -0.33 13.51 -5.55
N ILE A 133 -0.97 14.65 -5.77
CA ILE A 133 -1.95 15.26 -4.89
C ILE A 133 -3.18 14.34 -4.65
N TRP A 134 -3.57 13.52 -5.63
CA TRP A 134 -4.69 12.58 -5.49
C TRP A 134 -4.46 11.51 -4.43
N LYS A 135 -3.21 11.04 -4.29
CA LYS A 135 -2.87 10.05 -3.26
C LYS A 135 -3.02 10.63 -1.86
N TRP A 136 -2.58 11.87 -1.66
CA TRP A 136 -2.68 12.55 -0.37
C TRP A 136 -4.11 12.98 -0.05
N HIS A 137 -4.88 13.38 -1.05
CA HIS A 137 -6.32 13.58 -0.92
C HIS A 137 -7.02 12.35 -0.37
N ARG A 138 -6.74 11.15 -0.89
CA ARG A 138 -7.33 9.90 -0.38
C ARG A 138 -6.79 9.50 1.00
N ARG A 139 -5.48 9.68 1.26
CA ARG A 139 -4.85 9.32 2.54
C ARG A 139 -5.29 10.18 3.73
N LEU A 140 -5.57 11.46 3.48
CA LEU A 140 -5.99 12.41 4.51
C LEU A 140 -7.51 12.63 4.49
N SER A 141 -8.28 11.54 4.33
CA SER A 141 -9.75 11.58 4.45
C SER A 141 -10.43 12.60 3.55
N HIS A 142 -9.95 12.76 2.31
CA HIS A 142 -10.58 13.62 1.31
C HIS A 142 -10.61 15.12 1.67
N LEU A 143 -9.54 15.63 2.29
CA LEU A 143 -9.27 17.07 2.42
C LEU A 143 -9.35 17.77 1.05
N SER A 144 -9.74 19.06 1.04
CA SER A 144 -9.74 19.83 -0.21
C SER A 144 -8.34 19.91 -0.81
N PHE A 145 -8.26 19.94 -2.14
CA PHE A 145 -6.99 20.05 -2.85
C PHE A 145 -6.23 21.33 -2.48
N ASP A 146 -6.94 22.46 -2.33
CA ASP A 146 -6.34 23.72 -1.88
C ASP A 146 -5.73 23.64 -0.48
N LEU A 147 -6.42 22.99 0.45
CA LEU A 147 -5.93 22.82 1.82
C LEU A 147 -4.71 21.91 1.85
N LEU A 148 -4.68 20.85 1.03
CA LEU A 148 -3.52 19.97 0.91
C LEU A 148 -2.29 20.71 0.38
N VAL A 149 -2.45 21.55 -0.64
CA VAL A 149 -1.36 22.38 -1.18
C VAL A 149 -0.86 23.36 -0.11
N ARG A 150 -1.77 24.00 0.63
CA ARG A 150 -1.41 24.94 1.70
C ARG A 150 -0.71 24.27 2.88
N LEU A 151 -1.20 23.12 3.34
CA LEU A 151 -0.57 22.34 4.42
C LEU A 151 0.83 21.86 4.01
N SER A 152 0.96 21.46 2.75
CA SER A 152 2.23 21.07 2.15
C SER A 152 3.22 22.24 2.06
N SER A 153 2.77 23.43 1.64
CA SER A 153 3.63 24.62 1.54
C SER A 153 4.09 25.14 2.91
N MET A 154 3.26 24.98 3.95
CA MET A 154 3.57 25.42 5.31
C MET A 154 4.44 24.42 6.09
N GLY A 155 4.67 23.21 5.57
CA GLY A 155 5.50 22.21 6.23
C GLY A 155 4.95 21.70 7.57
N LEU A 156 3.65 21.81 7.81
CA LEU A 156 3.01 21.47 9.10
C LEU A 156 2.87 19.97 9.35
N ILE A 157 2.96 19.14 8.30
CA ILE A 157 2.75 17.71 8.37
C ILE A 157 4.05 16.99 8.03
N ARG A 158 4.61 16.26 8.99
CA ARG A 158 5.81 15.43 8.77
C ARG A 158 5.53 14.36 7.71
N GLY A 159 6.40 14.27 6.72
CA GLY A 159 6.30 13.28 5.64
C GLY A 159 5.37 13.65 4.47
N LEU A 160 4.70 14.81 4.52
CA LEU A 160 3.95 15.33 3.38
C LEU A 160 4.93 16.01 2.40
N PRO A 161 5.10 15.51 1.15
CA PRO A 161 5.97 16.15 0.16
C PRO A 161 5.38 17.49 -0.30
N LYS A 162 6.21 18.33 -0.93
CA LYS A 162 5.76 19.55 -1.61
C LYS A 162 4.80 19.21 -2.74
N LEU A 163 3.53 19.57 -2.59
CA LEU A 163 2.46 19.39 -3.56
C LEU A 163 2.36 20.63 -4.45
N ARG A 164 2.03 20.43 -5.73
CA ARG A 164 1.78 21.52 -6.67
C ARG A 164 0.28 21.74 -6.82
N ALA A 165 -0.12 22.98 -7.02
CA ALA A 165 -1.48 23.30 -7.39
C ALA A 165 -1.76 22.79 -8.81
N GLU A 166 -2.76 21.92 -8.95
CA GLU A 166 -3.32 21.50 -10.22
C GLU A 166 -4.71 22.13 -10.37
N LYS A 167 -5.03 22.60 -11.58
CA LYS A 167 -6.35 23.14 -11.88
C LYS A 167 -7.34 22.01 -12.17
N ASP A 168 -8.62 22.28 -11.96
CA ASP A 168 -9.74 21.42 -12.37
C ASP A 168 -9.78 20.02 -11.72
N LEU A 169 -9.29 19.92 -10.48
CA LEU A 169 -9.38 18.69 -9.70
C LEU A 169 -10.75 18.50 -9.07
N VAL A 170 -11.54 17.56 -9.59
CA VAL A 170 -12.87 17.23 -9.07
C VAL A 170 -12.91 15.78 -8.60
N CYS A 171 -13.01 15.56 -7.28
CA CYS A 171 -13.26 14.25 -6.72
C CYS A 171 -14.78 13.98 -6.67
N HIS A 172 -15.28 13.11 -7.56
CA HIS A 172 -16.71 12.78 -7.64
C HIS A 172 -17.32 12.34 -6.30
N PRO A 173 -16.72 11.43 -5.50
CA PRO A 173 -17.23 11.06 -4.18
C PRO A 173 -17.38 12.27 -3.24
N CYS A 174 -16.38 13.15 -3.19
CA CYS A 174 -16.44 14.34 -2.35
C CYS A 174 -17.51 15.32 -2.81
N ARG A 175 -17.68 15.47 -4.13
CA ARG A 175 -18.71 16.35 -4.68
C ARG A 175 -20.11 15.90 -4.27
N HIS A 176 -20.39 14.60 -4.33
CA HIS A 176 -21.68 14.06 -3.90
C HIS A 176 -21.84 14.10 -2.37
N GLY A 177 -20.80 13.76 -1.62
CA GLY A 177 -20.87 13.71 -0.15
C GLY A 177 -20.82 15.07 0.56
N LYS A 178 -20.24 16.09 -0.08
CA LYS A 178 -20.19 17.48 0.44
C LYS A 178 -21.22 18.40 -0.23
N MET A 179 -22.11 17.83 -1.04
CA MET A 179 -23.23 18.60 -1.60
C MET A 179 -24.16 18.96 -0.44
N VAL A 180 -24.24 20.25 -0.15
CA VAL A 180 -25.22 20.76 0.80
C VAL A 180 -26.51 20.97 0.01
N ALA A 181 -27.63 20.46 0.51
CA ALA A 181 -28.93 20.80 -0.06
C ALA A 181 -29.09 22.33 -0.05
N ALA A 182 -29.71 22.87 -1.11
CA ALA A 182 -30.05 24.28 -1.12
C ALA A 182 -30.83 24.63 0.15
N SER A 183 -30.54 25.78 0.75
CA SER A 183 -31.26 26.25 1.93
C SER A 183 -32.76 26.18 1.67
N HIS A 184 -33.51 25.55 2.57
CA HIS A 184 -34.96 25.53 2.48
C HIS A 184 -35.46 26.97 2.44
N ILE A 185 -36.32 27.27 1.48
CA ILE A 185 -37.07 28.53 1.44
C ILE A 185 -37.82 28.61 2.78
N PRO A 186 -37.71 29.71 3.55
CA PRO A 186 -38.47 29.87 4.77
C PRO A 186 -39.96 29.68 4.48
N MET A 187 -40.57 28.63 5.03
CA MET A 187 -42.02 28.44 4.91
C MET A 187 -42.72 29.55 5.68
N SER A 188 -43.35 30.48 4.96
CA SER A 188 -44.21 31.52 5.54
C SER A 188 -45.62 31.03 5.85
N GLN A 189 -46.01 29.85 5.36
CA GLN A 189 -47.28 29.21 5.65
C GLN A 189 -47.09 27.70 5.89
N VAL A 190 -47.60 27.26 7.04
CA VAL A 190 -47.69 25.85 7.41
C VAL A 190 -48.98 25.30 6.81
N MET A 191 -48.90 24.53 5.72
CA MET A 191 -50.03 23.72 5.25
C MET A 191 -50.04 22.38 6.00
N THR A 192 -50.94 22.25 6.98
CA THR A 192 -51.24 20.95 7.62
C THR A 192 -52.47 20.35 6.97
N SER A 193 -52.28 19.52 5.94
CA SER A 193 -53.28 18.52 5.53
C SER A 193 -52.91 17.18 6.16
N TYR A 194 -53.04 17.07 7.48
CA TYR A 194 -52.87 15.82 8.20
C TYR A 194 -54.24 15.26 8.58
N PRO A 195 -54.42 13.92 8.71
CA PRO A 195 -55.64 13.33 9.23
C PRO A 195 -55.77 13.58 10.75
N ALA A 196 -57.00 13.79 11.22
CA ALA A 196 -57.30 13.99 12.64
C ALA A 196 -56.85 12.77 13.46
N SER A 197 -56.35 13.01 14.68
CA SER A 197 -56.31 11.96 15.71
C SER A 197 -57.74 11.47 16.00
N VAL A 198 -57.89 10.21 16.42
CA VAL A 198 -59.16 9.58 16.81
C VAL A 198 -59.93 10.39 17.87
N SER A 199 -59.24 11.26 18.62
CA SER A 199 -59.84 12.14 19.65
C SER A 199 -60.09 13.59 19.22
N GLY A 200 -59.95 13.93 17.93
CA GLY A 200 -60.16 15.30 17.42
C GLY A 200 -59.03 16.28 17.72
N LYS A 201 -57.91 15.81 18.30
CA LYS A 201 -56.74 16.63 18.61
C LYS A 201 -55.76 16.67 17.42
N TRP A 202 -55.41 17.87 16.98
CA TRP A 202 -54.62 18.10 15.75
C TRP A 202 -53.15 18.41 16.01
N TYR A 203 -52.78 18.70 17.25
CA TYR A 203 -51.44 19.12 17.62
C TYR A 203 -50.86 18.22 18.71
N VAL A 204 -49.56 17.98 18.64
CA VAL A 204 -48.81 17.27 19.66
C VAL A 204 -47.68 18.18 20.14
N LEU A 205 -47.64 18.44 21.44
CA LEU A 205 -46.52 19.09 22.10
C LEU A 205 -45.63 18.00 22.70
N VAL A 206 -44.37 17.99 22.30
CA VAL A 206 -43.34 17.09 22.86
C VAL A 206 -42.30 17.96 23.56
N VAL A 207 -42.14 17.74 24.87
CA VAL A 207 -41.09 18.38 25.68
C VAL A 207 -40.07 17.31 26.02
N VAL A 208 -38.82 17.54 25.66
CA VAL A 208 -37.72 16.58 25.86
C VAL A 208 -36.72 17.16 26.83
N ASP A 209 -36.42 16.42 27.89
CA ASP A 209 -35.30 16.72 28.77
C ASP A 209 -33.97 16.36 28.08
N ASP A 210 -33.06 17.33 27.97
CA ASP A 210 -31.81 17.14 27.23
C ASP A 210 -30.84 16.19 27.97
N PHE A 211 -30.91 16.13 29.30
CA PHE A 211 -30.01 15.29 30.10
C PHE A 211 -30.42 13.81 30.09
N SER A 212 -31.66 13.51 30.51
CA SER A 212 -32.18 12.15 30.64
C SER A 212 -32.77 11.58 29.35
N ARG A 213 -33.01 12.43 28.34
CA ARG A 213 -33.79 12.10 27.13
C ARG A 213 -35.26 11.74 27.40
N PHE A 214 -35.75 11.94 28.63
CA PHE A 214 -37.16 11.71 28.94
C PHE A 214 -38.04 12.69 28.16
N SER A 215 -39.18 12.20 27.68
CA SER A 215 -40.10 12.98 26.83
C SER A 215 -41.51 12.99 27.41
N TRP A 216 -42.08 14.18 27.59
CA TRP A 216 -43.50 14.37 27.89
C TRP A 216 -44.26 14.71 26.61
N VAL A 217 -45.38 14.01 26.39
CA VAL A 217 -46.20 14.15 25.18
C VAL A 217 -47.60 14.60 25.58
N PHE A 218 -48.05 15.73 25.02
CA PHE A 218 -49.38 16.28 25.23
C PHE A 218 -50.11 16.42 23.90
N PHE A 219 -51.35 15.95 23.85
CA PHE A 219 -52.24 16.13 22.71
C PHE A 219 -53.08 17.39 22.91
N MET A 220 -53.17 18.25 21.88
CA MET A 220 -53.88 19.53 21.92
C MET A 220 -54.85 19.67 20.74
N GLU A 221 -55.98 20.32 20.96
CA GLU A 221 -56.95 20.65 19.92
C GLU A 221 -56.52 21.95 19.19
N PHE A 222 -56.02 22.92 19.95
CA PHE A 222 -55.53 24.21 19.45
C PHE A 222 -54.09 24.49 19.92
N LYS A 223 -53.37 25.37 19.20
CA LYS A 223 -51.95 25.69 19.51
C LYS A 223 -51.79 26.57 20.75
N ASP A 224 -52.81 27.33 21.14
CA ASP A 224 -52.81 28.22 22.30
C ASP A 224 -52.85 27.45 23.65
N GLU A 225 -53.31 26.20 23.64
CA GLU A 225 -53.23 25.30 24.81
C GLU A 225 -51.78 25.01 25.25
N ALA A 226 -50.79 25.18 24.36
CA ALA A 226 -49.40 24.81 24.61
C ALA A 226 -48.81 25.49 25.86
N PHE A 227 -49.15 26.76 26.08
CA PHE A 227 -48.67 27.49 27.27
C PHE A 227 -49.18 26.87 28.57
N GLY A 228 -50.44 26.43 28.60
CA GLY A 228 -51.04 25.75 29.75
C GLY A 228 -50.31 24.46 30.09
N PHE A 229 -50.09 23.60 29.09
CA PHE A 229 -49.37 22.33 29.26
C PHE A 229 -47.92 22.52 29.75
N VAL A 230 -47.20 23.50 29.19
CA VAL A 230 -45.82 23.80 29.63
C VAL A 230 -45.81 24.31 31.06
N ARG A 231 -46.70 25.25 31.41
CA ARG A 231 -46.80 25.79 32.77
C ARG A 231 -47.08 24.68 33.78
N ASP A 232 -48.04 23.81 33.49
CA ASP A 232 -48.45 22.74 34.40
C ASP A 232 -47.35 21.67 34.55
N LEU A 233 -46.63 21.36 33.47
CA LEU A 233 -45.44 20.51 33.52
C LEU A 233 -44.34 21.12 34.40
N VAL A 234 -44.04 22.40 34.23
CA VAL A 234 -43.03 23.10 35.05
C VAL A 234 -43.41 23.10 36.53
N LEU A 235 -44.69 23.32 36.85
CA LEU A 235 -45.18 23.25 38.23
C LEU A 235 -45.06 21.85 38.81
N ARG A 236 -45.40 20.82 38.03
CA ARG A 236 -45.25 19.42 38.45
C ARG A 236 -43.79 19.08 38.77
N LEU A 237 -42.88 19.40 37.85
CA LEU A 237 -41.45 19.13 38.03
C LEU A 237 -40.84 19.86 39.23
N ARG A 238 -41.33 21.06 39.54
CA ARG A 238 -40.92 21.83 40.74
C ARG A 238 -41.42 21.26 42.06
N ASN A 239 -42.54 20.53 42.04
CA ASN A 239 -43.10 19.91 43.25
C ASN A 239 -42.59 18.47 43.45
N GLU A 240 -42.01 17.87 42.42
CA GLU A 240 -41.40 16.53 42.43
C GLU A 240 -39.87 16.56 42.68
N SER A 241 -39.29 17.76 42.89
CA SER A 241 -37.88 17.98 43.27
C SER A 241 -37.73 18.33 44.75
#